data_AF-A0A352FHQ7-F1
#
_entry.id   AF-A0A352FHQ7-F1
#
_cell.length_a   1.000
_cell.length_b   1.000
_cell.length_c   1.000
_cell.angle_alpha   90.00
_cell.angle_beta   90.00
_cell.angle_gamma   90.00
#
_symmetry.space_group_name_H-M   'P 1'
#
loop_
_entity.id
_entity.type
_entity.pdbx_description
1 polymer ?
#
loop_
_entity_poly.entity_id
_entity_poly.type
_entity_poly.pdbx_seq_one_letter_code
_entity_poly.pdbx_strand_id
1 'polypeptide(L)'
;MTLRSSLIVVVLLLALGSARSKPLPQLSTQGQKQKAAEQAADRIMHGFYETLDFKTIYDEMYAPDPFKSTEVQWTIRGFVWQSTATSSPETLPNALAIDFPAMERAYIARQNFLFLRSAVGFTHDKRDEEKFRTQFEELYKNLLTERSKPLLTSNDLDKLFTAPINQLNDLFRTHIVATNFNSPRYQAAVASVEESRSEESPRMKELFKLTREQPIFVVRRESLYLYFIESGGQLRMLSITPRIMD
;
A
#
# COMPACT_ATOMS: atom_id res chain seq x y z
N MET A 1 20.67 54.84 28.24
CA MET A 1 20.37 53.44 28.65
C MET A 1 18.96 53.11 28.18
N THR A 2 18.85 52.64 26.94
CA THR A 2 18.60 51.22 26.56
C THR A 2 17.18 50.75 26.88
N LEU A 3 16.17 51.34 26.21
CA LEU A 3 14.78 50.88 26.30
C LEU A 3 13.95 51.38 25.10
N ARG A 4 14.51 51.30 23.87
CA ARG A 4 13.75 51.65 22.64
C ARG A 4 13.93 50.70 21.46
N SER A 5 14.76 49.67 21.60
CA SER A 5 15.08 48.75 20.49
C SER A 5 14.33 47.41 20.53
N SER A 6 13.53 47.15 21.57
CA SER A 6 12.85 45.85 21.76
C SER A 6 11.41 45.80 21.23
N LEU A 7 10.84 46.91 20.77
CA LEU A 7 9.44 46.95 20.31
C LEU A 7 9.27 46.59 18.82
N ILE A 8 10.33 46.71 18.02
CA ILE A 8 10.26 46.46 16.56
C ILE A 8 10.32 44.95 16.25
N VAL A 9 10.94 44.15 17.12
CA VAL A 9 11.06 42.69 16.92
C VAL A 9 9.74 41.96 17.24
N VAL A 10 8.93 42.46 18.16
CA VAL A 10 7.65 41.81 18.54
C VAL A 10 6.54 42.06 17.51
N VAL A 11 6.55 43.19 16.80
CA VAL A 11 5.57 43.48 15.74
C VAL A 11 5.87 42.68 14.46
N LEU A 12 7.14 42.37 14.17
CA LEU A 12 7.53 41.50 13.05
C LEU A 12 7.22 40.02 13.28
N LEU A 13 7.17 39.56 14.53
CA LEU A 13 6.80 38.17 14.86
C LEU A 13 5.27 37.93 14.87
N LEU A 14 4.45 38.97 15.01
CA LEU A 14 2.99 38.87 14.91
C LEU A 14 2.47 38.94 13.46
N ALA A 15 3.28 39.41 12.51
CA ALA A 15 2.93 39.43 11.09
C ALA A 15 3.10 38.06 10.39
N LEU A 16 3.74 37.08 11.04
CA LEU A 16 3.89 35.70 10.53
C LEU A 16 2.81 34.74 11.05
N GLY A 17 1.97 35.17 12.00
CA GLY A 17 0.90 34.35 12.59
C GLY A 17 -0.44 34.36 11.84
N SER A 18 -0.53 35.05 10.70
CA SER A 18 -1.76 35.16 9.90
C SER A 18 -1.60 34.58 8.49
N ALA A 19 -0.86 33.49 8.34
CA ALA A 19 -1.10 32.57 7.24
C ALA A 19 -2.43 31.85 7.50
N ARG A 20 -3.53 32.61 7.40
CA ARG A 20 -4.86 32.07 7.13
C ARG A 20 -4.67 31.15 5.94
N SER A 21 -4.85 29.85 6.17
CA SER A 21 -5.00 28.84 5.15
C SER A 21 -5.99 29.41 4.14
N LYS A 22 -5.48 29.89 2.99
CA LYS A 22 -6.35 30.25 1.88
C LYS A 22 -7.16 28.97 1.61
N PRO A 23 -8.49 29.05 1.52
CA PRO A 23 -9.25 27.91 1.05
C PRO A 23 -8.61 27.52 -0.28
N LEU A 24 -8.08 26.29 -0.36
CA LEU A 24 -7.64 25.71 -1.62
C LEU A 24 -8.77 25.95 -2.64
N PRO A 25 -8.46 26.38 -3.87
CA PRO A 25 -9.49 26.63 -4.88
C PRO A 25 -10.38 25.40 -5.01
N GLN A 26 -11.61 25.51 -4.51
CA GLN A 26 -12.67 24.56 -4.79
C GLN A 26 -12.94 24.63 -6.30
N LEU A 27 -12.95 23.46 -6.95
CA LEU A 27 -13.01 23.21 -8.40
C LEU A 27 -11.64 23.14 -9.09
N SER A 28 -10.73 22.32 -8.57
CA SER A 28 -9.69 21.74 -9.42
C SER A 28 -10.34 20.84 -10.47
N THR A 29 -10.07 21.06 -11.76
CA THR A 29 -10.57 20.19 -12.84
C THR A 29 -10.17 18.74 -12.57
N GLN A 30 -10.97 17.76 -13.02
CA GLN A 30 -10.69 16.32 -12.83
C GLN A 30 -9.25 15.94 -13.20
N GLY A 31 -8.70 16.56 -14.25
CA GLY A 31 -7.30 16.40 -14.66
C GLY A 31 -6.27 16.89 -13.63
N GLN A 32 -6.55 17.97 -12.89
CA GLN A 32 -5.66 18.41 -11.79
C GLN A 32 -5.66 17.43 -10.62
N LYS A 33 -6.81 16.84 -10.28
CA LYS A 33 -6.89 15.83 -9.21
C LYS A 33 -6.20 14.51 -9.63
N GLN A 34 -6.34 14.10 -10.88
CA GLN A 34 -5.61 12.93 -11.41
C GLN A 34 -4.09 13.16 -11.34
N LYS A 35 -3.61 14.34 -11.77
CA LYS A 35 -2.19 14.68 -11.65
C LYS A 35 -1.70 14.72 -10.20
N ALA A 36 -2.54 15.18 -9.28
CA ALA A 36 -2.22 15.12 -7.85
C ALA A 36 -2.17 13.67 -7.32
N ALA A 37 -2.97 12.76 -7.88
CA ALA A 37 -2.93 11.34 -7.56
C ALA A 37 -1.66 10.67 -8.09
N GLU A 38 -1.22 11.02 -9.31
CA GLU A 38 0.07 10.60 -9.86
C GLU A 38 1.23 11.02 -8.96
N GLN A 39 1.24 12.28 -8.53
CA GLN A 39 2.24 12.76 -7.58
C GLN A 39 2.18 12.04 -6.23
N ALA A 40 0.99 11.65 -5.76
CA ALA A 40 0.83 10.87 -4.55
C ALA A 40 1.35 9.45 -4.72
N ALA A 41 1.09 8.81 -5.86
CA ALA A 41 1.64 7.52 -6.23
C ALA A 41 3.17 7.55 -6.30
N ASP A 42 3.75 8.58 -6.91
CA ASP A 42 5.21 8.74 -6.98
C ASP A 42 5.84 8.86 -5.58
N ARG A 43 5.21 9.61 -4.67
CA ARG A 43 5.65 9.68 -3.27
C ARG A 43 5.55 8.33 -2.55
N ILE A 44 4.52 7.54 -2.83
CA ILE A 44 4.37 6.19 -2.29
C ILE A 44 5.50 5.28 -2.76
N MET A 45 5.76 5.25 -4.06
CA MET A 45 6.84 4.42 -4.61
C MET A 45 8.19 4.86 -4.03
N HIS A 46 8.45 6.17 -3.98
CA HIS A 46 9.69 6.70 -3.43
C HIS A 46 9.87 6.37 -1.94
N GLY A 47 8.89 6.66 -1.10
CA GLY A 47 8.95 6.34 0.33
C GLY A 47 9.07 4.84 0.60
N PHE A 48 8.50 4.00 -0.29
CA PHE A 48 8.71 2.56 -0.21
C PHE A 48 10.16 2.19 -0.55
N TYR A 49 10.78 2.76 -1.58
CA TYR A 49 12.17 2.43 -1.91
C TYR A 49 13.19 2.91 -0.87
N GLU A 50 12.87 3.95 -0.11
CA GLU A 50 13.69 4.41 1.01
C GLU A 50 13.71 3.43 2.18
N THR A 51 12.58 2.76 2.43
CA THR A 51 12.38 1.96 3.65
C THR A 51 12.33 0.46 3.41
N LEU A 52 11.95 0.05 2.19
CA LEU A 52 11.56 -1.31 1.82
C LEU A 52 10.55 -1.93 2.81
N ASP A 53 9.71 -1.06 3.38
CA ASP A 53 8.66 -1.40 4.32
C ASP A 53 7.36 -0.65 4.02
N PHE A 54 6.38 -1.40 3.57
CA PHE A 54 5.04 -0.93 3.30
C PHE A 54 4.35 -0.40 4.56
N LYS A 55 4.76 -0.80 5.77
CA LYS A 55 4.15 -0.28 7.00
C LYS A 55 4.23 1.25 7.07
N THR A 56 5.34 1.85 6.64
CA THR A 56 5.51 3.31 6.57
C THR A 56 4.42 3.94 5.69
N ILE A 57 4.20 3.38 4.50
CA ILE A 57 3.15 3.82 3.57
C ILE A 57 1.76 3.65 4.18
N TYR A 58 1.53 2.52 4.84
CA TYR A 58 0.27 2.17 5.49
C TYR A 58 -0.07 3.10 6.67
N ASP A 59 0.92 3.53 7.43
CA ASP A 59 0.72 4.44 8.54
C ASP A 59 0.49 5.87 8.05
N GLU A 60 1.26 6.31 7.05
CA GLU A 60 1.34 7.73 6.68
C GLU A 60 0.43 8.15 5.53
N MET A 61 0.19 7.26 4.57
CA MET A 61 -0.44 7.63 3.28
C MET A 61 -1.79 6.97 3.01
N TYR A 62 -2.16 5.96 3.81
CA TYR A 62 -3.48 5.34 3.73
C TYR A 62 -4.60 6.28 4.16
N ALA A 63 -5.78 6.08 3.60
CA ALA A 63 -7.00 6.72 4.07
C ALA A 63 -7.28 6.27 5.52
N PRO A 64 -7.75 7.18 6.39
CA PRO A 64 -8.02 6.86 7.78
C PRO A 64 -9.17 5.87 7.91
N ASP A 65 -9.40 5.38 9.14
CA ASP A 65 -10.57 4.56 9.41
C ASP A 65 -11.89 5.29 9.10
N PRO A 66 -12.92 4.55 8.62
CA PRO A 66 -12.99 3.08 8.55
C PRO A 66 -12.37 2.45 7.29
N PHE A 67 -11.78 3.22 6.38
CA PHE A 67 -11.31 2.69 5.09
C PHE A 67 -10.14 1.71 5.27
N LYS A 68 -9.19 2.06 6.13
CA LYS A 68 -8.04 1.24 6.48
C LYS A 68 -8.47 -0.14 7.02
N SER A 69 -9.29 -0.16 8.06
CA SER A 69 -9.80 -1.41 8.64
C SER A 69 -10.66 -2.21 7.66
N THR A 70 -11.46 -1.54 6.83
CA THR A 70 -12.25 -2.19 5.78
C THR A 70 -11.34 -2.92 4.77
N GLU A 71 -10.27 -2.29 4.30
CA GLU A 71 -9.35 -2.93 3.34
C GLU A 71 -8.65 -4.15 3.96
N VAL A 72 -8.16 -4.03 5.19
CA VAL A 72 -7.52 -5.15 5.91
C VAL A 72 -8.48 -6.33 6.05
N GLN A 73 -9.69 -6.07 6.56
CA GLN A 73 -10.68 -7.12 6.78
C GLN A 73 -11.05 -7.81 5.49
N TRP A 74 -11.35 -7.07 4.42
CA TRP A 74 -11.73 -7.68 3.15
C TRP A 74 -10.60 -8.49 2.51
N THR A 75 -9.37 -7.97 2.53
CA THR A 75 -8.22 -8.67 1.95
C THR A 75 -7.96 -9.98 2.67
N ILE A 76 -7.87 -9.92 4.00
CA ILE A 76 -7.41 -11.05 4.79
C ILE A 76 -8.54 -12.03 5.08
N ARG A 77 -9.77 -11.57 5.34
CA ARG A 77 -10.91 -12.50 5.48
C ARG A 77 -11.15 -13.28 4.20
N GLY A 78 -11.06 -12.66 3.02
CA GLY A 78 -11.19 -13.37 1.75
C GLY A 78 -10.16 -14.49 1.61
N PHE A 79 -8.91 -14.21 1.97
CA PHE A 79 -7.84 -15.21 1.98
C PHE A 79 -8.08 -16.33 3.01
N VAL A 80 -8.45 -15.96 4.23
CA VAL A 80 -8.75 -16.91 5.31
C VAL A 80 -9.92 -17.81 4.90
N TRP A 81 -11.02 -17.27 4.37
CA TRP A 81 -12.18 -18.05 3.91
C TRP A 81 -11.81 -19.08 2.84
N GLN A 82 -10.93 -18.70 1.90
CA GLN A 82 -10.43 -19.63 0.88
C GLN A 82 -9.61 -20.77 1.51
N SER A 83 -8.76 -20.48 2.50
CA SER A 83 -8.00 -21.51 3.22
C SER A 83 -8.88 -22.49 3.99
N THR A 84 -10.06 -22.02 4.44
CA THR A 84 -11.01 -22.83 5.22
C THR A 84 -12.04 -23.55 4.34
N ALA A 85 -12.18 -23.17 3.06
CA ALA A 85 -13.15 -23.78 2.15
C ALA A 85 -12.87 -25.26 1.84
N THR A 86 -11.65 -25.73 2.11
CA THR A 86 -11.24 -27.14 1.99
C THR A 86 -11.47 -27.95 3.27
N SER A 87 -11.90 -27.31 4.36
CA SER A 87 -12.11 -27.93 5.66
C SER A 87 -13.51 -28.55 5.76
N SER A 88 -13.67 -29.63 6.51
CA SER A 88 -14.99 -30.23 6.73
C SER A 88 -15.87 -29.26 7.54
N PRO A 89 -17.20 -29.24 7.32
CA PRO A 89 -18.13 -28.39 8.06
C PRO A 89 -18.02 -28.51 9.59
N GLU A 90 -17.59 -29.68 10.08
CA GLU A 90 -17.38 -29.99 11.50
C GLU A 90 -16.17 -29.27 12.12
N THR A 91 -15.21 -28.86 11.28
CA THR A 91 -13.97 -28.18 11.70
C THR A 91 -14.03 -26.66 11.54
N LEU A 92 -15.10 -26.14 10.93
CA LEU A 92 -15.32 -24.70 10.75
C LEU A 92 -16.01 -24.14 12.01
N PRO A 93 -15.32 -23.32 12.83
CA PRO A 93 -16.00 -22.65 13.91
C PRO A 93 -17.01 -21.65 13.34
N ASN A 94 -18.18 -21.53 13.98
CA ASN A 94 -19.24 -20.58 13.60
C ASN A 94 -18.75 -19.11 13.54
N ALA A 95 -17.63 -18.80 14.20
CA ALA A 95 -16.88 -17.58 14.03
C ALA A 95 -15.37 -17.89 14.06
N LEU A 96 -14.61 -17.39 13.09
CA LEU A 96 -13.15 -17.47 13.14
C LEU A 96 -12.61 -16.57 14.26
N ALA A 97 -11.74 -17.12 15.10
CA ALA A 97 -11.14 -16.42 16.24
C ALA A 97 -9.86 -15.69 15.79
N ILE A 98 -9.99 -14.79 14.82
CA ILE A 98 -8.90 -13.98 14.28
C ILE A 98 -9.16 -12.52 14.62
N ASP A 99 -8.29 -11.96 15.45
CA ASP A 99 -8.34 -10.55 15.83
C ASP A 99 -7.85 -9.63 14.71
N PHE A 100 -8.24 -8.36 14.80
CA PHE A 100 -7.84 -7.36 13.81
C PHE A 100 -6.32 -7.12 13.74
N PRO A 101 -5.57 -7.01 14.86
CA PRO A 101 -4.12 -6.89 14.81
C PRO A 101 -3.41 -8.00 14.02
N ALA A 102 -3.86 -9.26 14.13
CA ALA A 102 -3.33 -10.37 13.33
C ALA A 102 -3.64 -10.20 11.84
N MET A 103 -4.87 -9.78 11.50
CA MET A 103 -5.22 -9.45 10.11
C MET A 103 -4.37 -8.29 9.57
N GLU A 104 -4.12 -7.26 10.36
CA GLU A 104 -3.31 -6.11 9.96
C GLU A 104 -1.85 -6.50 9.70
N ARG A 105 -1.24 -7.32 10.56
CA ARG A 105 0.11 -7.87 10.33
C ARG A 105 0.19 -8.70 9.06
N ALA A 106 -0.78 -9.60 8.84
CA ALA A 106 -0.87 -10.41 7.64
C ALA A 106 -1.04 -9.54 6.38
N TYR A 107 -1.85 -8.48 6.48
CA TYR A 107 -2.03 -7.51 5.41
C TYR A 107 -0.72 -6.82 5.07
N ILE A 108 -0.03 -6.22 6.05
CA ILE A 108 1.25 -5.54 5.84
C ILE A 108 2.29 -6.49 5.23
N ALA A 109 2.42 -7.73 5.74
CA ALA A 109 3.34 -8.71 5.19
C ALA A 109 3.04 -9.02 3.71
N ARG A 110 1.76 -9.18 3.34
CA ARG A 110 1.32 -9.39 1.96
C ARG A 110 1.62 -8.19 1.08
N GLN A 111 1.39 -6.97 1.55
CA GLN A 111 1.65 -5.77 0.75
C GLN A 111 3.15 -5.52 0.57
N ASN A 112 3.96 -5.78 1.61
CA ASN A 112 5.41 -5.83 1.49
C ASN A 112 5.83 -6.80 0.38
N PHE A 113 5.27 -8.01 0.34
CA PHE A 113 5.57 -8.98 -0.71
C PHE A 113 5.26 -8.44 -2.11
N LEU A 114 4.11 -7.79 -2.31
CA LEU A 114 3.75 -7.23 -3.62
C LEU A 114 4.70 -6.11 -4.05
N PHE A 115 4.99 -5.17 -3.16
CA PHE A 115 5.90 -4.06 -3.44
C PHE A 115 7.34 -4.53 -3.66
N LEU A 116 7.85 -5.42 -2.81
CA LEU A 116 9.20 -5.97 -2.93
C LEU A 116 9.36 -6.81 -4.21
N ARG A 117 8.37 -7.64 -4.55
CA ARG A 117 8.37 -8.39 -5.81
C ARG A 117 8.39 -7.45 -7.01
N SER A 118 7.61 -6.38 -6.97
CA SER A 118 7.62 -5.33 -7.99
C SER A 118 9.02 -4.73 -8.10
N ALA A 119 9.59 -4.24 -7.00
CA ALA A 119 10.91 -3.63 -6.96
C ALA A 119 12.02 -4.56 -7.49
N VAL A 120 12.03 -5.85 -7.13
CA VAL A 120 12.99 -6.83 -7.67
C VAL A 120 12.82 -6.99 -9.19
N GLY A 121 11.59 -7.07 -9.71
CA GLY A 121 11.36 -7.15 -11.16
C GLY A 121 12.00 -6.00 -11.96
N PHE A 122 12.11 -4.83 -11.34
CA PHE A 122 12.67 -3.63 -11.96
C PHE A 122 14.15 -3.39 -11.66
N THR A 123 14.67 -3.87 -10.53
CA THR A 123 16.03 -3.57 -10.07
C THR A 123 16.99 -4.75 -10.05
N HIS A 124 16.51 -5.99 -10.18
CA HIS A 124 17.33 -7.19 -10.03
C HIS A 124 18.46 -7.29 -11.06
N ASP A 125 19.63 -7.68 -10.56
CA ASP A 125 20.78 -8.04 -11.38
C ASP A 125 20.64 -9.46 -11.92
N LYS A 126 20.55 -9.58 -13.25
CA LYS A 126 20.35 -10.88 -13.94
C LYS A 126 21.48 -11.88 -13.71
N ARG A 127 22.62 -11.45 -13.16
CA ARG A 127 23.75 -12.33 -12.85
C ARG A 127 23.46 -13.34 -11.73
N ASP A 128 22.55 -13.01 -10.82
CA ASP A 128 22.17 -13.87 -9.68
C ASP A 128 20.79 -14.54 -9.85
N GLU A 129 20.24 -14.51 -11.06
CA GLU A 129 18.87 -14.93 -11.36
C GLU A 129 18.60 -16.39 -10.98
N GLU A 130 19.53 -17.30 -11.26
CA GLU A 130 19.37 -18.73 -10.97
C GLU A 130 19.38 -19.04 -9.47
N LYS A 131 20.25 -18.34 -8.72
CA LYS A 131 20.31 -18.46 -7.26
C LYS A 131 19.03 -17.92 -6.63
N PHE A 132 18.59 -16.73 -7.04
CA PHE A 132 17.34 -16.14 -6.58
C PHE A 132 16.15 -17.06 -6.87
N ARG A 133 16.06 -17.58 -8.09
CA ARG A 133 15.00 -18.50 -8.52
C ARG A 133 14.93 -19.73 -7.62
N THR A 134 16.06 -20.37 -7.35
CA THR A 134 16.14 -21.57 -6.50
C THR A 134 15.66 -21.28 -5.07
N GLN A 135 16.16 -20.20 -4.45
CA GLN A 135 15.77 -19.82 -3.08
C GLN A 135 14.29 -19.43 -2.99
N PHE A 136 13.79 -18.72 -4.02
CA PHE A 136 12.38 -18.35 -4.11
C PHE A 136 11.49 -19.59 -4.25
N GLU A 137 11.82 -20.53 -5.13
CA GLU A 137 11.04 -21.76 -5.34
C GLU A 137 10.93 -22.59 -4.06
N GLU A 138 12.01 -22.70 -3.28
CA GLU A 138 12.01 -23.40 -1.99
C GLU A 138 11.07 -22.75 -0.97
N LEU A 139 11.21 -21.44 -0.74
CA LEU A 139 10.36 -20.71 0.19
C LEU A 139 8.90 -20.66 -0.26
N TYR A 140 8.67 -20.51 -1.57
CA TYR A 140 7.33 -20.46 -2.15
C TYR A 140 6.62 -21.82 -2.05
N LYS A 141 7.35 -22.93 -2.26
CA LYS A 141 6.81 -24.28 -2.04
C LYS A 141 6.41 -24.50 -0.58
N ASN A 142 7.21 -24.01 0.37
CA ASN A 142 6.88 -24.08 1.80
C ASN A 142 5.60 -23.27 2.11
N LEU A 143 5.49 -22.05 1.57
CA LEU A 143 4.27 -21.24 1.67
C LEU A 143 3.04 -21.98 1.11
N LEU A 144 3.15 -22.59 -0.08
CA LEU A 144 2.04 -23.35 -0.68
C LEU A 144 1.65 -24.57 0.17
N THR A 145 2.62 -25.25 0.77
CA THR A 145 2.38 -26.41 1.63
C THR A 145 1.67 -25.99 2.92
N GLU A 146 2.14 -24.95 3.59
CA GLU A 146 1.51 -24.43 4.82
C GLU A 146 0.11 -23.86 4.57
N ARG A 147 -0.13 -23.25 3.40
CA ARG A 147 -1.45 -22.75 2.98
C ARG A 147 -2.53 -23.82 2.80
N SER A 148 -2.15 -25.10 2.69
CA SER A 148 -3.13 -26.19 2.63
C SER A 148 -3.84 -26.43 3.96
N LYS A 149 -3.31 -25.86 5.06
CA LYS A 149 -3.89 -25.94 6.39
C LYS A 149 -4.89 -24.80 6.62
N PRO A 150 -6.00 -25.04 7.34
CA PRO A 150 -6.97 -24.00 7.63
C PRO A 150 -6.42 -22.94 8.58
N LEU A 151 -6.80 -21.69 8.35
CA LEU A 151 -6.46 -20.55 9.21
C LEU A 151 -7.63 -20.25 10.15
N LEU A 152 -7.64 -20.87 11.33
CA LEU A 152 -8.78 -20.80 12.26
C LEU A 152 -8.60 -19.75 13.37
N THR A 153 -7.35 -19.48 13.76
CA THR A 153 -6.99 -18.57 14.84
C THR A 153 -5.98 -17.50 14.41
N SER A 154 -5.86 -16.41 15.19
CA SER A 154 -4.80 -15.40 14.99
C SER A 154 -3.40 -16.03 14.91
N ASN A 155 -3.14 -17.04 15.76
CA ASN A 155 -1.86 -17.75 15.77
C ASN A 155 -1.62 -18.56 14.49
N ASP A 156 -2.67 -19.18 13.93
CA ASP A 156 -2.56 -19.91 12.67
C ASP A 156 -2.27 -18.94 11.52
N LEU A 157 -2.96 -17.81 11.47
CA LEU A 157 -2.69 -16.76 10.50
C LEU A 157 -1.25 -16.27 10.57
N ASP A 158 -0.73 -16.02 11.77
CA ASP A 158 0.66 -15.58 11.93
C ASP A 158 1.67 -16.66 11.51
N LYS A 159 1.49 -17.91 11.95
CA LYS A 159 2.44 -19.00 11.70
C LYS A 159 2.42 -19.53 10.27
N LEU A 160 1.23 -19.68 9.69
CA LEU A 160 1.04 -20.39 8.43
C LEU A 160 0.98 -19.43 7.23
N PHE A 161 0.80 -18.14 7.47
CA PHE A 161 0.77 -17.12 6.42
C PHE A 161 1.76 -15.98 6.66
N THR A 162 1.64 -15.23 7.76
CA THR A 162 2.43 -14.01 7.96
C THR A 162 3.93 -14.31 8.00
N ALA A 163 4.36 -15.30 8.79
CA ALA A 163 5.78 -15.66 8.94
C ALA A 163 6.41 -16.19 7.64
N PRO A 164 5.80 -17.15 6.91
CA PRO A 164 6.32 -17.58 5.60
C PRO A 164 6.40 -16.44 4.56
N ILE A 165 5.42 -15.54 4.54
CA ILE A 165 5.46 -14.37 3.66
C ILE A 165 6.61 -13.42 4.05
N ASN A 166 6.88 -13.25 5.35
CA ASN A 166 8.02 -12.45 5.79
C ASN A 166 9.37 -13.07 5.40
N GLN A 167 9.51 -14.40 5.41
CA GLN A 167 10.72 -15.05 4.88
C GLN A 167 10.93 -14.74 3.39
N LEU A 168 9.85 -14.74 2.60
CA LEU A 168 9.92 -14.29 1.21
C LEU A 168 10.32 -12.81 1.12
N ASN A 169 9.71 -11.93 1.94
CA ASN A 169 10.04 -10.51 1.97
C ASN A 169 11.54 -10.28 2.25
N ASP A 170 12.10 -11.00 3.22
CA ASP A 170 13.51 -10.90 3.56
C ASP A 170 14.40 -11.34 2.39
N LEU A 171 14.04 -12.41 1.66
CA LEU A 171 14.72 -12.79 0.43
C LEU A 171 14.62 -11.69 -0.64
N PHE A 172 13.43 -11.12 -0.91
CA PHE A 172 13.33 -10.07 -1.92
C PHE A 172 14.20 -8.85 -1.59
N ARG A 173 14.26 -8.45 -0.32
CA ARG A 173 15.11 -7.32 0.12
C ARG A 173 16.59 -7.52 -0.21
N THR A 174 17.12 -8.75 -0.14
CA THR A 174 18.53 -9.01 -0.47
C THR A 174 18.83 -8.91 -1.97
N HIS A 175 17.79 -8.90 -2.82
CA HIS A 175 17.92 -8.86 -4.28
C HIS A 175 17.50 -7.53 -4.91
N ILE A 176 17.10 -6.55 -4.09
CA ILE A 176 16.86 -5.18 -4.52
C ILE A 176 18.18 -4.44 -4.58
N VAL A 177 18.54 -3.94 -5.76
CA VAL A 177 19.72 -3.12 -5.96
C VAL A 177 19.27 -1.66 -5.97
N ALA A 178 19.34 -0.99 -4.82
CA ALA A 178 18.79 0.36 -4.64
C ALA A 178 19.32 1.40 -5.66
N THR A 179 20.58 1.26 -6.09
CA THR A 179 21.17 2.14 -7.11
C THR A 179 20.49 2.02 -8.48
N ASN A 180 19.78 0.92 -8.75
CA ASN A 180 19.12 0.68 -10.03
C ASN A 180 17.79 1.44 -10.18
N PHE A 181 17.19 1.96 -9.09
CA PHE A 181 15.96 2.76 -9.15
C PHE A 181 16.10 4.07 -9.94
N ASN A 182 17.32 4.55 -10.18
CA ASN A 182 17.58 5.73 -11.02
C ASN A 182 18.25 5.37 -12.35
N SER A 183 18.34 4.09 -12.70
CA SER A 183 19.01 3.65 -13.93
C SER A 183 18.18 3.99 -15.18
N PRO A 184 18.82 4.19 -16.35
CA PRO A 184 18.10 4.35 -17.61
C PRO A 184 17.17 3.18 -17.92
N ARG A 185 17.58 1.96 -17.54
CA ARG A 185 16.75 0.74 -17.68
C ARG A 185 15.48 0.87 -16.84
N TYR A 186 15.59 1.29 -15.59
CA TYR A 186 14.43 1.48 -14.71
C TYR A 186 13.49 2.56 -15.27
N GLN A 187 14.04 3.71 -15.65
CA GLN A 187 13.26 4.82 -16.22
C GLN A 187 12.51 4.38 -17.48
N ALA A 188 13.17 3.65 -18.38
CA ALA A 188 12.54 3.10 -19.58
C ALA A 188 11.44 2.08 -19.25
N ALA A 189 11.67 1.20 -18.28
CA ALA A 189 10.68 0.21 -17.85
C ALA A 189 9.44 0.88 -17.23
N VAL A 190 9.61 1.87 -16.36
CA VAL A 190 8.50 2.60 -15.74
C VAL A 190 7.74 3.43 -16.77
N ALA A 191 8.43 4.10 -17.71
CA ALA A 191 7.79 4.87 -18.77
C ALA A 191 6.94 4.02 -19.72
N SER A 192 7.19 2.70 -19.79
CA SER A 192 6.40 1.78 -20.61
C SER A 192 5.10 1.30 -19.96
N VAL A 193 4.88 1.62 -18.68
CA VAL A 193 3.66 1.25 -17.97
C VAL A 193 2.56 2.29 -18.27
N GLU A 194 1.48 1.86 -18.93
CA GLU A 194 0.34 2.73 -19.27
C GLU A 194 -0.21 3.43 -18.02
N GLU A 195 -0.28 4.77 -18.09
CA GLU A 195 -0.60 5.64 -16.96
C GLU A 195 -2.10 5.84 -16.75
N SER A 196 -2.45 5.94 -15.47
CA SER A 196 -3.59 6.65 -14.90
C SER A 196 -4.92 6.59 -15.63
N ARG A 197 -5.91 5.96 -14.99
CA ARG A 197 -7.32 6.10 -15.40
C ARG A 197 -8.15 6.57 -14.21
N SER A 198 -9.11 7.45 -14.47
CA SER A 198 -10.22 7.61 -13.54
C SER A 198 -11.12 6.39 -13.71
N GLU A 199 -10.93 5.37 -12.90
CA GLU A 199 -11.85 4.25 -12.87
C GLU A 199 -12.85 4.41 -11.74
N GLU A 200 -14.05 4.79 -12.12
CA GLU A 200 -15.21 4.64 -11.26
C GLU A 200 -15.55 3.16 -11.20
N SER A 201 -15.02 2.45 -10.21
CA SER A 201 -15.51 1.12 -9.91
C SER A 201 -16.72 1.22 -8.97
N PRO A 202 -17.95 0.91 -9.41
CA PRO A 202 -19.11 0.88 -8.54
C PRO A 202 -18.91 -0.08 -7.37
N ARG A 203 -18.23 -1.20 -7.62
CA ARG A 203 -17.92 -2.23 -6.62
C ARG A 203 -17.00 -1.70 -5.52
N MET A 204 -16.00 -0.89 -5.83
CA MET A 204 -15.16 -0.30 -4.79
C MET A 204 -15.91 0.77 -3.99
N LYS A 205 -16.76 1.58 -4.65
CA LYS A 205 -17.61 2.54 -3.95
C LYS A 205 -18.53 1.81 -2.96
N GLU A 206 -19.12 0.70 -3.36
CA GLU A 206 -19.93 -0.16 -2.47
C GLU A 206 -19.10 -0.75 -1.31
N LEU A 207 -17.96 -1.36 -1.62
CA LEU A 207 -17.09 -2.03 -0.65
C LEU A 207 -16.67 -1.09 0.50
N PHE A 208 -16.30 0.13 0.14
CA PHE A 208 -15.83 1.16 1.07
C PHE A 208 -16.95 2.12 1.51
N LYS A 209 -18.21 1.87 1.12
CA LYS A 209 -19.37 2.72 1.44
C LYS A 209 -19.17 4.19 1.04
N LEU A 210 -18.50 4.43 -0.08
CA LEU A 210 -18.29 5.76 -0.65
C LEU A 210 -19.57 6.26 -1.31
N THR A 211 -19.73 7.58 -1.40
CA THR A 211 -20.86 8.16 -2.15
C THR A 211 -20.68 7.92 -3.64
N ARG A 212 -21.80 7.89 -4.40
CA ARG A 212 -21.76 7.69 -5.86
C ARG A 212 -20.92 8.75 -6.57
N GLU A 213 -20.89 9.97 -6.04
CA GLU A 213 -20.19 11.12 -6.63
C GLU A 213 -18.73 11.22 -6.20
N GLN A 214 -18.28 10.43 -5.22
CA GLN A 214 -16.89 10.48 -4.77
C GLN A 214 -15.96 9.85 -5.82
N PRO A 215 -15.03 10.62 -6.41
CA PRO A 215 -14.13 10.09 -7.41
C PRO A 215 -13.09 9.17 -6.76
N ILE A 216 -12.73 8.12 -7.50
CA ILE A 216 -11.61 7.24 -7.19
C ILE A 216 -10.60 7.42 -8.31
N PHE A 217 -9.37 7.80 -7.94
CA PHE A 217 -8.28 7.96 -8.88
C PHE A 217 -7.44 6.68 -8.87
N VAL A 218 -7.19 6.10 -10.04
CA VAL A 218 -6.34 4.91 -10.16
C VAL A 218 -5.07 5.32 -10.86
N VAL A 219 -3.94 5.04 -10.22
CA VAL A 219 -2.61 5.27 -10.79
C VAL A 219 -1.88 3.95 -10.82
N ARG A 220 -1.39 3.57 -12.00
CA ARG A 220 -0.53 2.42 -12.16
C ARG A 220 0.93 2.85 -12.00
N ARG A 221 1.67 2.14 -11.15
CA ARG A 221 3.13 2.26 -11.00
C ARG A 221 3.72 0.88 -10.95
N GLU A 222 4.68 0.60 -11.83
CA GLU A 222 5.24 -0.74 -11.99
C GLU A 222 4.13 -1.81 -12.16
N SER A 223 4.10 -2.84 -11.29
CA SER A 223 3.08 -3.88 -11.26
C SER A 223 1.87 -3.55 -10.37
N LEU A 224 1.82 -2.35 -9.79
CA LEU A 224 0.85 -1.96 -8.77
C LEU A 224 -0.21 -1.02 -9.32
N TYR A 225 -1.47 -1.27 -8.93
CA TYR A 225 -2.58 -0.35 -9.11
C TYR A 225 -2.87 0.32 -7.77
N LEU A 226 -2.60 1.61 -7.69
CA LEU A 226 -2.79 2.41 -6.49
C LEU A 226 -4.10 3.20 -6.63
N TYR A 227 -5.03 2.96 -5.71
CA TYR A 227 -6.34 3.60 -5.70
C TYR A 227 -6.34 4.72 -4.67
N PHE A 228 -6.82 5.90 -5.04
CA PHE A 228 -6.84 7.08 -4.19
C PHE A 228 -8.23 7.68 -4.07
N ILE A 229 -8.51 8.24 -2.89
CA ILE A 229 -9.66 9.10 -2.64
C ILE A 229 -9.19 10.40 -2.00
N GLU A 230 -10.00 11.44 -2.15
CA GLU A 230 -9.82 12.66 -1.36
C GLU A 230 -10.42 12.46 0.04
N SER A 231 -9.61 12.72 1.07
CA SER A 231 -10.01 12.68 2.48
C SER A 231 -9.34 13.82 3.23
N GLY A 232 -10.13 14.68 3.89
CA GLY A 232 -9.60 15.86 4.59
C GLY A 232 -8.85 16.86 3.69
N GLY A 233 -9.23 16.95 2.41
CA GLY A 233 -8.56 17.83 1.42
C GLY A 233 -7.22 17.30 0.90
N GLN A 234 -6.87 16.04 1.20
CA GLN A 234 -5.66 15.39 0.73
C GLN A 234 -6.01 14.09 0.00
N LEU A 235 -5.21 13.74 -1.02
CA LEU A 235 -5.31 12.43 -1.64
C LEU A 235 -4.65 11.37 -0.77
N ARG A 236 -5.41 10.34 -0.45
CA ARG A 236 -5.02 9.24 0.43
C ARG A 236 -5.23 7.91 -0.29
N MET A 237 -4.33 6.97 -0.06
CA MET A 237 -4.41 5.64 -0.66
C MET A 237 -5.55 4.85 -0.01
N LEU A 238 -6.47 4.36 -0.83
CA LEU A 238 -7.63 3.58 -0.43
C LEU A 238 -7.35 2.08 -0.49
N SER A 239 -6.72 1.62 -1.57
CA SER A 239 -6.41 0.22 -1.81
C SER A 239 -5.23 0.11 -2.78
N ILE A 240 -4.59 -1.07 -2.79
CA ILE A 240 -3.60 -1.49 -3.79
C ILE A 240 -3.94 -2.84 -4.40
N THR A 241 -5.09 -3.40 -4.01
CA THR A 241 -5.51 -4.70 -4.50
C THR A 241 -6.20 -4.50 -5.85
N PRO A 242 -5.74 -5.14 -6.95
CA PRO A 242 -6.44 -5.09 -8.23
C PRO A 242 -7.71 -5.91 -8.09
N ARG A 243 -8.79 -5.30 -7.61
CA ARG A 243 -10.08 -5.98 -7.37
C ARG A 243 -11.08 -5.77 -8.50
N ILE A 244 -10.73 -4.95 -9.48
CA ILE A 244 -11.67 -4.43 -10.49
C ILE A 244 -10.96 -4.27 -11.83
N MET A 245 -10.33 -5.32 -12.33
CA MET A 245 -10.03 -5.39 -13.77
C MET A 245 -10.81 -6.51 -14.47
N ASP A 246 -11.68 -7.20 -13.74
CA ASP A 246 -12.60 -8.23 -14.24
C ASP A 246 -14.06 -7.85 -13.89
#